data_AF-A0A354AWT4-F1
#
_entry.id   AF-A0A354AWT4-F1
#
_cell.length_a   1.000
_cell.length_b   1.000
_cell.length_c   1.000
_cell.angle_alpha   90.00
_cell.angle_beta   90.00
_cell.angle_gamma   90.00
#
_symmetry.space_group_name_H-M   'P 1'
#
loop_
_entity.id
_entity.type
_entity.pdbx_description
1 polymer ?
#
loop_
_entity_poly.entity_id
_entity_poly.type
_entity_poly.pdbx_seq_one_letter_code
_entity_poly.pdbx_strand_id
1 'polypeptide(L)' 'METNDLGFVASLMFVLVPTVFLLVLYIQTNSRQGG' A
#
# COMPACT_ATOMS: atom_id res chain seq x y z
N MET A 1 -10.41 -2.14 27.06
CA MET A 1 -11.41 -1.90 25.98
C MET A 1 -11.35 -3.11 25.09
N GLU A 2 -12.49 -3.72 24.75
CA GLU A 2 -12.54 -4.79 23.75
C GLU A 2 -12.19 -4.19 22.38
N THR A 3 -11.18 -4.75 21.73
CA THR A 3 -10.72 -4.32 20.41
C THR A 3 -11.31 -5.24 19.35
N ASN A 4 -11.58 -4.72 18.16
CA ASN A 4 -11.99 -5.55 17.04
C ASN A 4 -10.79 -6.41 16.57
N ASP A 5 -10.91 -7.73 16.68
CA ASP A 5 -9.89 -8.71 16.29
C ASP A 5 -9.43 -8.55 14.83
N LEU A 6 -10.35 -8.15 13.94
CA LEU A 6 -10.04 -7.89 12.53
C LEU A 6 -9.51 -6.48 12.27
N GLY A 7 -9.68 -5.56 13.22
CA GLY A 7 -9.35 -4.14 13.07
C GLY A 7 -7.86 -3.92 12.78
N PHE A 8 -6.98 -4.72 13.38
CA PHE A 8 -5.55 -4.64 13.15
C PHE A 8 -5.18 -4.98 11.71
N VAL A 9 -5.58 -6.16 11.23
CA VAL A 9 -5.29 -6.61 9.86
C VAL A 9 -5.98 -5.70 8.84
N ALA A 10 -7.22 -5.29 9.09
CA ALA A 10 -7.94 -4.38 8.20
C ALA A 10 -7.23 -3.03 8.04
N SER A 11 -6.78 -2.43 9.15
CA SER A 11 -6.04 -1.15 9.10
C SER A 11 -4.70 -1.28 8.36
N LEU A 12 -4.01 -2.40 8.55
CA LEU A 12 -2.74 -2.67 7.92
C LEU A 12 -2.89 -2.91 6.42
N MET A 13 -3.90 -3.68 5.99
CA MET A 13 -4.21 -3.87 4.57
C MET A 13 -4.71 -2.57 3.92
N PHE A 14 -5.49 -1.76 4.64
CA PHE A 14 -5.98 -0.47 4.16
C PHE A 14 -4.84 0.49 3.82
N VAL A 15 -3.73 0.47 4.56
CA VAL A 15 -2.56 1.30 4.26
C VAL A 15 -1.66 0.62 3.22
N LEU A 16 -1.26 -0.63 3.44
CA LEU A 16 -0.22 -1.25 2.63
C LEU A 16 -0.64 -1.52 1.19
N VAL A 17 -1.89 -1.95 0.95
CA VAL A 17 -2.36 -2.29 -0.40
C VAL A 17 -2.29 -1.07 -1.34
N PRO A 18 -2.90 0.09 -1.03
CA PRO A 18 -2.80 1.26 -1.88
C PRO A 18 -1.38 1.84 -1.92
N THR A 19 -0.61 1.79 -0.83
CA THR A 19 0.78 2.29 -0.84
C THR A 19 1.66 1.49 -1.80
N VAL A 20 1.61 0.15 -1.74
CA VAL A 20 2.39 -0.71 -2.66
C VAL A 20 1.94 -0.49 -4.11
N PHE A 21 0.64 -0.34 -4.36
CA PHE A 21 0.13 -0.01 -5.69
C PHE A 21 0.75 1.28 -6.24
N LEU A 22 0.78 2.35 -5.44
CA LEU A 22 1.38 3.63 -5.85
C LEU A 22 2.88 3.53 -6.04
N LEU A 23 3.59 2.79 -5.17
CA LEU A 23 5.03 2.56 -5.31
C LEU A 23 5.35 1.85 -6.62
N VAL A 24 4.56 0.84 -6.99
CA VAL A 24 4.73 0.13 -8.25
C VAL A 24 4.53 1.06 -9.45
N LEU A 25 3.49 1.91 -9.43
CA LEU A 25 3.28 2.90 -10.49
C LEU A 25 4.42 3.90 -10.59
N TYR A 26 4.92 4.40 -9.44
CA TYR A 26 6.03 5.33 -9.38
C TYR A 26 7.30 4.72 -9.99
N ILE A 27 7.66 3.50 -9.57
CA ILE A 27 8.85 2.79 -10.07
C ILE A 27 8.74 2.59 -11.58
N GLN A 28 7.60 2.11 -12.07
CA GLN A 28 7.39 1.89 -13.50
C GLN A 28 7.45 3.20 -14.30
N THR A 29 6.86 4.28 -13.78
CA THR A 29 6.89 5.60 -14.43
C THR A 29 8.33 6.11 -14.57
N ASN A 30 9.10 6.10 -13.48
CA ASN A 30 10.49 6.58 -13.50
C ASN A 30 11.38 5.70 -14.37
N SER A 31 11.18 4.37 -14.36
CA SER A 31 11.93 3.45 -15.21
C SER A 31 11.70 3.69 -16.70
N ARG A 32 10.53 4.20 -17.11
CA ARG A 32 10.20 4.51 -18.52
C ARG A 32 10.70 5.90 -18.94
N GLN A 33 10.95 6.79 -18.00
CA GLN A 33 11.36 8.17 -18.27
C GLN A 33 12.89 8.35 -18.32
N GLY A 34 13.64 7.41 -17.72
CA GLY A 34 15.10 7.43 -17.67
C GLY A 34 15.82 6.66 -18.78
N GLY A 35 15.09 6.14 -19.79
CA GLY A 35 15.64 5.53 -21.01
C GLY A 35 15.25 6.34 -22.23
#